data_AF-A0A5E8GZY2-F1
#
_entry.id   AF-A0A5E8GZY2-F1
#
_cell.length_a   1.000
_cell.length_b   1.000
_cell.length_c   1.000
_cell.angle_alpha   90.00
_cell.angle_beta   90.00
_cell.angle_gamma   90.00
#
_symmetry.space_group_name_H-M   'P 1'
#
loop_
_entity.id
_entity.type
_entity.pdbx_description
1 polymer ?
#
loop_
_entity_poly.entity_id
_entity_poly.type
_entity_poly.pdbx_seq_one_letter_code
_entity_poly.pdbx_strand_id
1 'polypeptide(L)'
;MQDIINYLFGAASFMPHGYCLLWRPDLVALHAISDGLIALAYIAIPMAILTFLRQRPDIMGTPRKTAYLFVAFILACALTHLTALATLWVPAYGAQGLIKATTAIISVATAFVVWRLLSQLIDMPSVKLLEQANELLAKENRALNTAVGRTKAEIARTNELFETALTGSNISVFSQDRDLKYTWIHNPRFGLEKSDILGKSDVDVLPDAAADQVVPVKRRVVETGEPSSTYIGIEREDTEPLYFDLIVHPTFGEDGKVDGVLCTAVDMTEKNFYEIRLASMAAQLAEANKRFETALDGSIITVFEQDRDLKYVHMVNPPNGLKEDVFIGKTDDEIFNEDDQLKLIPVKKKVLETGESAVVEVDIAMNGTAKFYNVRFDPARDAEGTITGVIGTAVDLTYKRDNERQMHLVMRELTHRSKNLLAVIQAMARQTAARSDNPDEFVEVFSARLQAMAASHDLLVSQSWYGADLKELIVAHLSQSIDPQSPQIILEGPGKSITADAAQNLGLALHELTTNAAKYGALSVLDGKLKVTWAENDGVVELKWEETGGPEVVPPKRNGFGRMLLEQLVGPALDGEVKVEFAPDGVKCTITFPAKQLVN
;
A
#
# COMPACT_ATOMS: atom_id res chain seq x y z
N MET A 1 8.43 129.46 47.11
CA MET A 1 7.47 128.34 47.25
C MET A 1 6.13 128.82 47.81
N GLN A 2 6.12 129.71 48.83
CA GLN A 2 4.89 130.32 49.36
C GLN A 2 4.07 131.12 48.33
N ASP A 3 4.70 131.86 47.41
CA ASP A 3 3.96 132.64 46.39
C ASP A 3 3.18 131.77 45.38
N ILE A 4 3.73 130.61 45.01
CA ILE A 4 3.08 129.67 44.09
C ILE A 4 1.89 128.98 44.78
N ILE A 5 2.04 128.62 46.05
CA ILE A 5 0.95 128.03 46.85
C ILE A 5 -0.17 129.05 47.04
N ASN A 6 0.16 130.32 47.30
CA ASN A 6 -0.81 131.40 47.37
C ASN A 6 -1.47 131.69 46.03
N TYR A 7 -0.78 131.53 44.89
CA TYR A 7 -1.42 131.68 43.58
C TYR A 7 -2.36 130.53 43.24
N LEU A 8 -2.00 129.29 43.59
CA LEU A 8 -2.79 128.10 43.26
C LEU A 8 -4.00 127.90 44.20
N PHE A 9 -3.85 128.26 45.48
CA PHE A 9 -4.82 127.98 46.55
C PHE A 9 -5.20 129.20 47.39
N GLY A 10 -4.60 130.38 47.16
CA GLY A 10 -4.83 131.55 48.00
C GLY A 10 -6.18 132.20 47.72
N ALA A 11 -7.03 132.20 48.74
CA ALA A 11 -8.34 132.84 48.74
C ALA A 11 -8.32 134.38 48.81
N ALA A 12 -7.14 135.01 48.84
CA ALA A 12 -6.99 136.40 49.26
C ALA A 12 -7.47 137.46 48.24
N SER A 13 -7.88 137.07 47.03
CA SER A 13 -8.35 138.02 46.00
C SER A 13 -9.49 137.53 45.10
N PHE A 14 -9.99 136.30 45.27
CA PHE A 14 -11.04 135.72 44.43
C PHE A 14 -12.22 135.20 45.26
N MET A 15 -13.45 135.37 44.76
CA MET A 15 -14.65 134.84 45.40
C MET A 15 -14.97 133.42 44.90
N PRO A 16 -15.49 132.52 45.75
CA PRO A 16 -15.97 131.20 45.35
C PRO A 16 -16.95 131.27 44.18
N HIS A 17 -16.99 130.25 43.31
CA HIS A 17 -17.86 130.28 42.12
C HIS A 17 -19.35 130.32 42.50
N GLY A 18 -19.72 129.83 43.69
CA GLY A 18 -21.06 129.99 44.25
C GLY A 18 -21.51 131.45 44.36
N TYR A 19 -20.60 132.41 44.58
CA TYR A 19 -20.94 133.83 44.57
C TYR A 19 -21.32 134.34 43.17
N CYS A 20 -20.68 133.84 42.10
CA CYS A 20 -21.06 134.16 40.73
C CYS A 20 -22.46 133.63 40.39
N LEU A 21 -22.87 132.54 41.04
CA LEU A 21 -24.22 131.98 40.95
C LEU A 21 -25.22 132.63 41.92
N LEU A 22 -24.82 133.72 42.60
CA LEU A 22 -25.61 134.39 43.64
C LEU A 22 -26.08 133.46 44.77
N TRP A 23 -25.38 132.33 44.98
CA TRP A 23 -25.77 131.26 45.89
C TRP A 23 -27.20 130.75 45.69
N ARG A 24 -27.72 130.86 44.47
CA ARG A 24 -29.02 130.29 44.11
C ARG A 24 -28.97 128.76 44.25
N PRO A 25 -29.79 128.17 45.14
CA PRO A 25 -29.67 126.76 45.49
C PRO A 25 -29.93 125.83 44.30
N ASP A 26 -30.78 126.23 43.36
CA ASP A 26 -31.07 125.54 42.10
C ASP A 26 -29.83 125.43 41.20
N LEU A 27 -29.12 126.54 40.98
CA LEU A 27 -27.93 126.56 40.13
C LEU A 27 -26.72 125.90 40.78
N VAL A 28 -26.50 126.13 42.08
CA VAL A 28 -25.40 125.49 42.82
C VAL A 28 -25.62 123.98 42.89
N ALA A 29 -26.84 123.51 43.16
CA ALA A 29 -27.14 122.07 43.15
C ALA A 29 -26.97 121.47 41.76
N LEU A 30 -27.40 122.15 40.69
CA LEU A 30 -27.24 121.66 39.33
C LEU A 30 -25.77 121.42 38.97
N HIS A 31 -24.91 122.43 39.18
CA HIS A 31 -23.47 122.30 38.91
C HIS A 31 -22.81 121.26 39.83
N ALA A 32 -23.17 121.24 41.10
CA ALA A 32 -22.59 120.30 42.06
C ALA A 32 -22.94 118.84 41.73
N ILE A 33 -24.20 118.57 41.41
CA ILE A 33 -24.67 117.24 41.03
C ILE A 33 -24.08 116.83 39.70
N SER A 34 -24.06 117.72 38.68
CA SER A 34 -23.52 117.38 37.37
C SER A 34 -22.02 117.08 37.41
N ASP A 35 -21.21 117.94 38.05
CA ASP A 35 -19.77 117.71 38.14
C ASP A 35 -19.45 116.49 39.02
N GLY A 36 -20.22 116.27 40.09
CA GLY A 36 -20.12 115.07 40.92
C GLY A 36 -20.41 113.78 40.16
N LEU A 37 -21.51 113.74 39.39
CA LEU A 37 -21.89 112.57 38.58
C LEU A 37 -20.89 112.30 37.46
N ILE A 38 -20.42 113.34 36.76
CA ILE A 38 -19.42 113.18 35.69
C ILE A 38 -18.09 112.67 36.27
N ALA A 39 -17.62 113.25 37.38
CA ALA A 39 -16.42 112.78 38.05
C ALA A 39 -16.53 111.30 38.48
N LEU A 40 -17.68 110.91 39.05
CA LEU A 40 -17.92 109.52 39.46
C LEU A 40 -17.92 108.55 38.26
N ALA A 41 -18.56 108.93 37.15
CA ALA A 41 -18.53 108.14 35.91
C ALA A 41 -17.09 108.02 35.35
N TYR A 42 -16.33 109.10 35.36
CA TYR A 42 -14.94 109.14 34.88
C TYR A 42 -13.95 108.44 35.81
N ILE A 43 -14.34 108.07 37.04
CA ILE A 43 -13.58 107.17 37.89
C ILE A 43 -14.01 105.71 37.70
N ALA A 44 -15.32 105.47 37.51
CA ALA A 44 -15.87 104.13 37.35
C ALA A 44 -15.47 103.46 36.02
N ILE A 45 -15.51 104.18 34.89
CA ILE A 45 -15.17 103.65 33.57
C ILE A 45 -13.71 103.14 33.53
N PRO A 46 -12.70 103.91 33.98
CA PRO A 46 -11.33 103.41 34.03
C PRO A 46 -11.14 102.19 34.94
N MET A 47 -11.85 102.12 36.08
CA MET A 47 -11.83 100.94 36.95
C MET A 47 -12.34 99.69 36.24
N ALA A 48 -13.43 99.81 35.45
CA ALA A 48 -13.95 98.71 34.65
C ALA A 48 -12.94 98.25 33.58
N ILE A 49 -12.32 99.19 32.86
CA ILE A 49 -11.28 98.89 31.86
C ILE A 49 -10.08 98.18 32.50
N LEU A 50 -9.59 98.67 33.64
CA LEU A 50 -8.48 98.04 34.37
C LEU A 50 -8.83 96.63 34.84
N THR A 51 -10.07 96.40 35.26
CA THR A 51 -10.55 95.08 35.70
C THR A 51 -10.63 94.12 34.51
N PHE A 52 -11.16 94.57 33.38
CA PHE A 52 -11.19 93.78 32.14
C PHE A 52 -9.78 93.37 31.69
N LEU A 53 -8.80 94.29 31.69
CA LEU A 53 -7.42 93.98 31.33
C LEU A 53 -6.73 93.02 32.31
N ARG A 54 -7.11 93.05 33.59
CA ARG A 54 -6.61 92.08 34.59
C ARG A 54 -7.18 90.68 34.34
N GLN A 55 -8.45 90.57 33.96
CA GLN A 55 -9.11 89.29 33.67
C GLN A 55 -8.70 88.71 32.31
N ARG A 56 -8.19 89.54 31.40
CA ARG A 56 -7.74 89.15 30.06
C ARG A 56 -6.22 89.36 29.89
N PRO A 57 -5.37 88.45 30.41
CA PRO A 57 -3.92 88.52 30.24
C PRO A 57 -3.48 88.23 28.79
N ASP A 58 -4.33 87.57 28.00
CA ASP A 58 -4.15 87.28 26.57
C ASP A 58 -4.10 88.56 25.70
N ILE A 59 -4.71 89.65 26.16
CA ILE A 59 -4.61 90.95 25.50
C ILE A 59 -3.25 91.56 25.87
N MET A 60 -2.24 91.24 25.05
CA MET A 60 -0.87 91.70 25.17
C MET A 60 -0.51 92.72 24.07
N GLY A 61 0.55 93.50 24.28
CA GLY A 61 1.08 94.41 23.27
C GLY A 61 0.30 95.73 23.11
N THR A 62 0.08 96.14 21.86
CA THR A 62 -0.47 97.45 21.48
C THR A 62 -1.84 97.78 22.08
N PRO A 63 -2.86 96.89 22.05
CA PRO A 63 -4.19 97.20 22.57
C PRO A 63 -4.20 97.48 24.08
N ARG A 64 -3.38 96.74 24.84
CA ARG A 64 -3.24 96.92 26.28
C ARG A 64 -2.65 98.29 26.62
N LYS A 65 -1.63 98.73 25.89
CA LYS A 65 -1.01 100.06 26.04
C LYS A 65 -2.01 101.18 25.71
N THR A 66 -2.79 101.03 24.63
CA THR A 66 -3.82 102.00 24.25
C THR A 66 -4.90 102.13 25.33
N ALA A 67 -5.36 101.01 25.90
CA ALA A 67 -6.35 101.04 26.98
C ALA A 67 -5.85 101.77 28.25
N TYR A 68 -4.57 101.63 28.62
CA TYR A 68 -3.98 102.39 29.73
C TYR A 68 -3.93 103.90 29.46
N LEU A 69 -3.68 104.32 28.21
CA LEU A 69 -3.72 105.74 27.83
C LEU A 69 -5.13 106.33 27.97
N PHE A 70 -6.16 105.60 27.55
CA PHE A 70 -7.56 106.00 27.78
C PHE A 70 -7.92 106.10 29.26
N VAL A 71 -7.49 105.13 30.08
CA VAL A 71 -7.65 105.17 31.54
C VAL A 71 -7.04 106.45 32.12
N ALA A 72 -5.79 106.77 31.77
CA ALA A 72 -5.12 107.97 32.26
C ALA A 72 -5.81 109.27 31.81
N PHE A 73 -6.24 109.33 30.55
CA PHE A 73 -6.96 110.48 29.99
C PHE A 73 -8.32 110.73 30.67
N ILE A 74 -9.12 109.68 30.86
CA ILE A 74 -10.45 109.79 31.47
C ILE A 74 -10.32 110.20 32.95
N LEU A 75 -9.33 109.66 33.68
CA LEU A 75 -9.06 110.06 35.07
C LEU A 75 -8.60 111.53 35.18
N ALA A 76 -7.80 112.02 34.24
CA ALA A 76 -7.43 113.44 34.20
C ALA A 76 -8.67 114.34 34.00
N CYS A 77 -9.62 113.92 33.17
CA CYS A 77 -10.91 114.60 33.03
C CYS A 77 -11.76 114.52 34.31
N ALA A 78 -11.73 113.42 35.06
CA ALA A 78 -12.43 113.36 36.35
C ALA A 78 -11.94 114.46 37.31
N LEU A 79 -10.62 114.71 37.30
CA LEU A 79 -9.98 115.71 38.16
C LEU A 79 -10.39 117.15 37.79
N THR A 80 -10.67 117.45 36.52
CA THR A 80 -11.18 118.78 36.12
C THR A 80 -12.58 119.02 36.66
N HIS A 81 -13.44 118.00 36.71
CA HIS A 81 -14.78 118.08 37.28
C HIS A 81 -14.76 118.15 38.81
N LEU A 82 -13.90 117.36 39.48
CA LEU A 82 -13.74 117.45 40.93
C LEU A 82 -13.26 118.83 41.38
N THR A 83 -12.35 119.44 40.62
CA THR A 83 -11.89 120.80 40.93
C THR A 83 -12.90 121.87 40.56
N ALA A 84 -13.72 121.69 39.51
CA ALA A 84 -14.86 122.57 39.24
C ALA A 84 -15.93 122.50 40.35
N LEU A 85 -16.20 121.30 40.86
CA LEU A 85 -17.07 121.09 42.00
C LEU A 85 -16.52 121.79 43.25
N ALA A 86 -15.24 121.59 43.55
CA ALA A 86 -14.60 122.25 44.70
C ALA A 86 -14.61 123.79 44.59
N THR A 87 -14.50 124.34 43.36
CA THR A 87 -14.49 125.79 43.17
C THR A 87 -15.81 126.50 43.46
N LEU A 88 -16.92 125.76 43.57
CA LEU A 88 -18.19 126.30 44.06
C LEU A 88 -18.06 126.88 45.49
N TRP A 89 -17.26 126.25 46.35
CA TRP A 89 -17.08 126.65 47.75
C TRP A 89 -15.72 127.26 48.06
N VAL A 90 -14.66 126.85 47.37
CA VAL A 90 -13.27 127.32 47.62
C VAL A 90 -12.69 127.94 46.35
N PRO A 91 -12.22 129.20 46.34
CA PRO A 91 -11.81 129.90 45.12
C PRO A 91 -10.42 129.46 44.58
N ALA A 92 -10.23 128.16 44.32
CA ALA A 92 -8.99 127.54 43.86
C ALA A 92 -8.85 127.55 42.32
N TYR A 93 -9.06 128.71 41.68
CA TYR A 93 -9.07 128.84 40.22
C TYR A 93 -7.69 128.57 39.58
N GLY A 94 -6.59 128.87 40.28
CA GLY A 94 -5.23 128.57 39.81
C GLY A 94 -4.98 127.06 39.69
N ALA A 95 -5.35 126.29 40.72
CA ALA A 95 -5.30 124.83 40.69
C ALA A 95 -6.21 124.24 39.60
N GLN A 96 -7.44 124.75 39.47
CA GLN A 96 -8.38 124.33 38.41
C GLN A 96 -7.80 124.59 37.01
N GLY A 97 -7.17 125.75 36.79
CA GLY A 97 -6.52 126.10 35.52
C GLY A 97 -5.34 125.18 35.18
N LEU A 98 -4.49 124.89 36.18
CA LEU A 98 -3.37 123.97 36.00
C LEU A 98 -3.84 122.56 35.62
N ILE A 99 -4.84 122.04 36.34
CA ILE A 99 -5.42 120.72 36.07
C ILE A 99 -6.06 120.66 34.67
N LYS A 100 -6.77 121.72 34.25
CA LYS A 100 -7.28 121.83 32.88
C LYS A 100 -6.16 121.82 31.84
N ALA A 101 -5.07 122.56 32.05
CA ALA A 101 -3.93 122.59 31.15
C ALA A 101 -3.22 121.21 31.05
N THR A 102 -2.98 120.56 32.19
CA THR A 102 -2.40 119.20 32.21
C THR A 102 -3.32 118.20 31.51
N THR A 103 -4.63 118.29 31.76
CA THR A 103 -5.62 117.41 31.11
C THR A 103 -5.63 117.62 29.60
N ALA A 104 -5.54 118.87 29.11
CA ALA A 104 -5.45 119.17 27.68
C ALA A 104 -4.20 118.55 27.03
N ILE A 105 -3.04 118.62 27.69
CA ILE A 105 -1.80 117.99 27.21
C ILE A 105 -1.98 116.46 27.10
N ILE A 106 -2.52 115.83 28.15
CA ILE A 106 -2.79 114.38 28.16
C ILE A 106 -3.77 114.02 27.05
N SER A 107 -4.81 114.82 26.82
CA SER A 107 -5.83 114.59 25.79
C SER A 107 -5.23 114.58 24.39
N VAL A 108 -4.42 115.57 24.06
CA VAL A 108 -3.74 115.69 22.76
C VAL A 108 -2.75 114.55 22.55
N ALA A 109 -1.97 114.21 23.58
CA ALA A 109 -1.03 113.10 23.52
C ALA A 109 -1.75 111.76 23.29
N THR A 110 -2.84 111.49 24.02
CA THR A 110 -3.66 110.29 23.85
C THR A 110 -4.24 110.21 22.44
N ALA A 111 -4.80 111.31 21.90
CA ALA A 111 -5.35 111.33 20.55
C ALA A 111 -4.29 110.99 19.49
N PHE A 112 -3.09 111.57 19.59
CA PHE A 112 -1.99 111.30 18.65
C PHE A 112 -1.53 109.84 18.69
N VAL A 113 -1.35 109.28 19.90
CA VAL A 113 -0.90 107.89 20.05
C VAL A 113 -1.96 106.91 19.55
N VAL A 114 -3.23 107.12 19.88
CA VAL A 114 -4.34 106.26 19.42
C VAL A 114 -4.41 106.23 17.89
N TRP A 115 -4.30 107.39 17.24
CA TRP A 115 -4.34 107.48 15.77
C TRP A 115 -3.19 106.71 15.11
N ARG A 116 -1.98 106.81 15.67
CA ARG A 116 -0.81 106.07 15.17
C ARG A 116 -0.94 104.56 15.35
N LEU A 117 -1.61 104.10 16.41
CA LEU A 117 -1.80 102.68 16.71
C LEU A 117 -3.02 102.06 16.01
N LEU A 118 -3.83 102.86 15.32
CA LEU A 118 -5.05 102.39 14.63
C LEU A 118 -4.76 101.31 13.58
N SER A 119 -3.69 101.45 12.81
CA SER A 119 -3.32 100.45 11.78
C SER A 119 -3.07 99.07 12.38
N GLN A 120 -2.32 99.00 13.49
CA GLN A 120 -2.02 97.73 14.17
C GLN A 120 -3.25 97.09 14.82
N LEU A 121 -4.26 97.88 15.18
CA LEU A 121 -5.50 97.35 15.76
C LEU A 121 -6.40 96.69 14.71
N ILE A 122 -6.29 97.09 13.44
CA ILE A 122 -7.07 96.55 12.32
C ILE A 122 -6.49 95.22 11.82
N ASP A 123 -5.17 95.01 11.93
CA ASP A 123 -4.49 93.80 11.45
C ASP A 123 -4.73 92.54 12.34
N MET A 124 -5.45 92.67 13.45
CA MET A 124 -5.76 91.50 14.29
C MET A 124 -6.78 90.58 13.60
N PRO A 125 -6.50 89.26 13.52
CA PRO A 125 -7.38 88.32 12.84
C PRO A 125 -8.75 88.26 13.52
N SER A 126 -9.80 88.34 12.71
CA SER A 126 -11.18 88.25 13.20
C SER A 126 -11.46 86.86 13.79
N VAL A 127 -12.36 86.79 14.79
CA VAL A 127 -12.79 85.53 15.44
C VAL A 127 -13.25 84.49 14.39
N LYS A 128 -13.96 84.95 13.36
CA LYS A 128 -14.44 84.10 12.25
C LYS A 128 -13.31 83.43 11.46
N LEU A 129 -12.17 84.11 11.30
CA LEU A 129 -11.00 83.57 10.61
C LEU A 129 -10.34 82.45 11.44
N LEU A 130 -10.34 82.60 12.77
CA LEU A 130 -9.80 81.62 13.70
C LEU A 130 -10.66 80.34 13.74
N GLU A 131 -11.98 80.50 13.72
CA GLU A 131 -12.92 79.37 13.65
C GLU A 131 -12.75 78.57 12.35
N GLN A 132 -12.61 79.25 11.22
CA GLN A 132 -12.36 78.59 9.92
C GLN A 132 -11.05 77.79 9.90
N ALA A 133 -9.97 78.31 10.48
CA ALA A 133 -8.70 77.60 10.57
C ALA A 133 -8.79 76.34 11.46
N ASN A 134 -9.51 76.42 12.58
CA ASN A 134 -9.73 75.28 13.47
C ASN A 134 -10.60 74.19 12.83
N GLU A 135 -11.63 74.56 12.06
CA GLU A 135 -12.46 73.60 11.33
C GLU A 135 -11.66 72.84 10.26
N LEU A 136 -10.77 73.52 9.52
CA LEU A 136 -9.89 72.90 8.54
C LEU A 136 -8.93 71.89 9.19
N LEU A 137 -8.27 72.28 10.26
CA LEU A 137 -7.38 71.40 11.04
C LEU A 137 -8.11 70.17 11.60
N ALA A 138 -9.34 70.35 12.09
CA ALA A 138 -10.15 69.24 12.59
C ALA A 138 -10.56 68.27 11.49
N LYS A 139 -10.78 68.76 10.26
CA LYS A 139 -11.12 67.93 9.09
C LYS A 139 -9.92 67.09 8.64
N GLU A 140 -8.72 67.67 8.60
CA GLU A 140 -7.49 66.99 8.17
C GLU A 140 -7.08 65.87 9.15
N ASN A 141 -7.14 66.14 10.46
CA ASN A 141 -6.86 65.13 11.49
C ASN A 141 -7.83 63.93 11.42
N ARG A 142 -9.12 64.17 11.13
CA ARG A 142 -10.09 63.08 10.94
C ARG A 142 -9.78 62.23 9.71
N ALA A 143 -9.38 62.86 8.60
CA ALA A 143 -9.00 62.15 7.38
C ALA A 143 -7.78 61.25 7.61
N LEU A 144 -6.74 61.77 8.27
CA LEU A 144 -5.52 61.01 8.57
C LEU A 144 -5.79 59.83 9.50
N ASN A 145 -6.53 60.04 10.60
CA ASN A 145 -6.88 58.95 11.52
C ASN A 145 -7.73 57.86 10.85
N THR A 146 -8.61 58.23 9.92
CA THR A 146 -9.40 57.26 9.15
C THR A 146 -8.50 56.44 8.21
N ALA A 147 -7.53 57.08 7.55
CA ALA A 147 -6.58 56.39 6.67
C ALA A 147 -5.70 55.40 7.45
N VAL A 148 -5.11 55.82 8.57
CA VAL A 148 -4.31 54.94 9.45
C VAL A 148 -5.15 53.78 9.97
N GLY A 149 -6.40 54.04 10.38
CA GLY A 149 -7.33 53.00 10.81
C GLY A 149 -7.60 51.96 9.72
N ARG A 150 -7.78 52.39 8.47
CA ARG A 150 -7.98 51.48 7.32
C ARG A 150 -6.77 50.61 7.05
N THR A 151 -5.56 51.19 6.97
CA THR A 151 -4.33 50.42 6.73
C THR A 151 -4.07 49.41 7.85
N LYS A 152 -4.30 49.81 9.11
CA LYS A 152 -4.15 48.90 10.25
C LYS A 152 -5.15 47.74 10.19
N ALA A 153 -6.40 48.00 9.82
CA ALA A 153 -7.42 46.98 9.65
C ALA A 153 -7.10 46.05 8.46
N GLU A 154 -6.56 46.59 7.37
CA GLU A 154 -6.14 45.81 6.20
C GLU A 154 -4.98 44.88 6.51
N ILE A 155 -3.94 45.37 7.22
CA ILE A 155 -2.84 44.53 7.70
C ILE A 155 -3.35 43.43 8.64
N ALA A 156 -4.21 43.78 9.60
CA ALA A 156 -4.78 42.81 10.52
C ALA A 156 -5.58 41.72 9.78
N ARG A 157 -6.39 42.11 8.79
CA ARG A 157 -7.19 41.19 7.97
C ARG A 157 -6.31 40.29 7.11
N THR A 158 -5.27 40.83 6.48
CA THR A 158 -4.31 40.03 5.69
C THR A 158 -3.57 39.05 6.58
N ASN A 159 -3.17 39.46 7.79
CA ASN A 159 -2.53 38.57 8.75
C ASN A 159 -3.47 37.46 9.24
N GLU A 160 -4.74 37.79 9.52
CA GLU A 160 -5.76 36.81 9.89
C GLU A 160 -6.04 35.80 8.76
N LEU A 161 -6.14 36.28 7.51
CA LEU A 161 -6.29 35.42 6.33
C LEU A 161 -5.08 34.49 6.15
N PHE A 162 -3.87 34.99 6.35
CA PHE A 162 -2.64 34.21 6.29
C PHE A 162 -2.59 33.12 7.38
N GLU A 163 -2.84 33.49 8.64
CA GLU A 163 -2.88 32.54 9.76
C GLU A 163 -3.98 31.49 9.56
N THR A 164 -5.18 31.88 9.11
CA THR A 164 -6.29 30.96 8.82
C THR A 164 -5.95 29.98 7.70
N ALA A 165 -5.32 30.46 6.62
CA ALA A 165 -4.90 29.61 5.50
C ALA A 165 -3.86 28.56 5.91
N LEU A 166 -2.98 28.90 6.86
CA LEU A 166 -1.90 28.02 7.29
C LEU A 166 -2.27 27.09 8.46
N THR A 167 -3.20 27.48 9.34
CA THR A 167 -3.56 26.70 10.54
C THR A 167 -4.08 25.29 10.22
N GLY A 168 -4.82 25.12 9.11
CA GLY A 168 -5.30 23.82 8.64
C GLY A 168 -4.35 23.09 7.69
N SER A 169 -3.19 23.67 7.39
CA SER A 169 -2.24 23.12 6.42
C SER A 169 -1.13 22.31 7.09
N ASN A 170 -0.62 21.33 6.35
CA ASN A 170 0.55 20.54 6.76
C ASN A 170 1.89 21.27 6.52
N ILE A 171 1.87 22.60 6.60
CA ILE A 171 2.99 23.47 6.24
C ILE A 171 3.48 24.22 7.49
N SER A 172 4.79 24.24 7.66
CA SER A 172 5.50 25.10 8.60
C SER A 172 6.27 26.16 7.83
N VAL A 173 6.05 27.43 8.17
CA VAL A 173 6.73 28.55 7.54
C VAL A 173 7.55 29.26 8.59
N PHE A 174 8.82 29.52 8.31
CA PHE A 174 9.72 30.17 9.26
C PHE A 174 10.76 31.02 8.57
N SER A 175 11.21 32.07 9.24
CA SER A 175 12.33 32.89 8.79
C SER A 175 13.53 32.69 9.70
N GLN A 176 14.71 32.75 9.09
CA GLN A 176 15.98 32.77 9.80
C GLN A 176 16.79 33.98 9.35
N ASP A 177 17.60 34.52 10.25
CA ASP A 177 18.57 35.56 9.91
C ASP A 177 19.75 34.99 9.10
N ARG A 178 20.69 35.86 8.75
CA ARG A 178 21.91 35.51 8.01
C ARG A 178 22.79 34.47 8.70
N ASP A 179 22.73 34.37 10.03
CA ASP A 179 23.44 33.37 10.83
C ASP A 179 22.62 32.08 10.99
N LEU A 180 21.51 31.94 10.24
CA LEU A 180 20.56 30.84 10.25
C LEU A 180 19.88 30.64 11.62
N LYS A 181 19.68 31.72 12.37
CA LYS A 181 18.90 31.68 13.62
C LYS A 181 17.44 32.01 13.36
N TYR A 182 16.54 31.22 13.94
CA TYR A 182 15.10 31.41 13.79
C TYR A 182 14.65 32.76 14.34
N THR A 183 14.12 33.62 13.48
CA THR A 183 13.58 34.94 13.83
C THR A 183 12.06 34.95 13.96
N TRP A 184 11.39 34.06 13.21
CA TRP A 184 9.95 33.88 13.27
C TRP A 184 9.57 32.47 12.79
N ILE A 185 8.50 31.91 13.34
CA ILE A 185 7.97 30.60 12.92
C ILE A 185 6.45 30.54 13.12
N HIS A 186 5.77 29.96 12.15
CA HIS A 186 4.37 29.59 12.19
C HIS A 186 4.22 28.07 12.07
N ASN A 187 3.30 27.52 12.88
CA ASN A 187 3.01 26.08 12.95
C ASN A 187 4.27 25.23 13.22
N PRO A 188 4.99 25.44 14.35
CA PRO A 188 6.16 24.66 14.68
C PRO A 188 5.79 23.17 14.78
N ARG A 189 6.67 22.31 14.27
CA ARG A 189 6.50 20.84 14.30
C ARG A 189 7.32 20.27 15.45
N PHE A 190 7.29 18.94 15.60
CA PHE A 190 8.07 18.23 16.63
C PHE A 190 7.59 18.40 18.08
N GLY A 191 6.37 18.89 18.29
CA GLY A 191 5.85 19.14 19.64
C GLY A 191 6.62 20.25 20.37
N LEU A 192 7.38 21.05 19.61
CA LEU A 192 8.12 22.20 20.10
C LEU A 192 7.22 23.43 20.05
N GLU A 193 7.31 24.27 21.08
CA GLU A 193 6.65 25.57 21.07
C GLU A 193 7.51 26.61 20.37
N LYS A 194 6.90 27.72 19.93
CA LYS A 194 7.64 28.82 19.29
C LYS A 194 8.81 29.30 20.16
N SER A 195 8.63 29.34 21.49
CA SER A 195 9.66 29.73 22.44
C SER A 195 10.89 28.84 22.45
N ASP A 196 10.75 27.57 22.05
CA ASP A 196 11.84 26.59 22.07
C ASP A 196 12.73 26.68 20.84
N ILE A 197 12.26 27.38 19.79
CA ILE A 197 12.91 27.44 18.47
C ILE A 197 13.53 28.82 18.21
N LEU A 198 12.85 29.90 18.61
CA LEU A 198 13.30 31.27 18.33
C LEU A 198 14.69 31.56 18.90
N GLY A 199 15.56 32.14 18.06
CA GLY A 199 16.95 32.48 18.38
C GLY A 199 17.94 31.31 18.30
N LYS A 200 17.46 30.07 18.12
CA LYS A 200 18.29 28.88 17.90
C LYS A 200 18.55 28.66 16.41
N SER A 201 19.43 27.74 16.06
CA SER A 201 19.71 27.31 14.69
C SER A 201 19.19 25.89 14.41
N ASP A 202 19.23 25.43 13.16
CA ASP A 202 18.77 24.08 12.80
C ASP A 202 19.51 22.97 13.54
N VAL A 203 20.81 23.12 13.81
CA VAL A 203 21.60 22.16 14.60
C VAL A 203 21.18 22.08 16.07
N ASP A 204 20.52 23.11 16.59
CA ASP A 204 20.02 23.10 17.98
C ASP A 204 18.61 22.49 18.10
N VAL A 205 17.91 22.32 16.98
CA VAL A 205 16.48 21.99 16.92
C VAL A 205 16.23 20.63 16.25
N LEU A 206 17.01 20.29 15.22
CA LEU A 206 16.88 19.06 14.45
C LEU A 206 17.95 18.04 14.85
N PRO A 207 17.71 16.73 14.64
CA PRO A 207 18.76 15.72 14.77
C PRO A 207 19.96 15.99 13.85
N ASP A 208 21.16 15.57 14.25
CA ASP A 208 22.42 15.87 13.54
C ASP A 208 22.36 15.56 12.04
N ALA A 209 21.90 14.36 11.67
CA ALA A 209 21.79 13.94 10.26
C ALA A 209 20.87 14.86 9.43
N ALA A 210 19.80 15.33 10.05
CA ALA A 210 18.84 16.25 9.45
C ALA A 210 19.45 17.66 9.30
N ALA A 211 20.10 18.17 10.34
CA ALA A 211 20.75 19.47 10.33
C ALA A 211 21.90 19.53 9.30
N ASP A 212 22.72 18.49 9.23
CA ASP A 212 23.83 18.36 8.27
C ASP A 212 23.35 18.41 6.81
N GLN A 213 22.11 17.98 6.56
CA GLN A 213 21.52 18.04 5.23
C GLN A 213 20.97 19.44 4.89
N VAL A 214 20.27 20.11 5.81
CA VAL A 214 19.58 21.38 5.50
C VAL A 214 20.46 22.61 5.61
N VAL A 215 21.41 22.64 6.54
CA VAL A 215 22.27 23.81 6.78
C VAL A 215 23.08 24.20 5.53
N PRO A 216 23.71 23.26 4.79
CA PRO A 216 24.43 23.60 3.56
C PRO A 216 23.53 24.17 2.47
N VAL A 217 22.29 23.67 2.35
CA VAL A 217 21.31 24.16 1.38
C VAL A 217 20.92 25.61 1.71
N LYS A 218 20.57 25.88 2.98
CA LYS A 218 20.23 27.24 3.42
C LYS A 218 21.40 28.21 3.29
N ARG A 219 22.61 27.79 3.66
CA ARG A 219 23.82 28.61 3.54
C ARG A 219 24.11 28.98 2.08
N ARG A 220 23.93 28.03 1.15
CA ARG A 220 24.03 28.32 -0.28
C ARG A 220 23.04 29.40 -0.71
N VAL A 221 21.77 29.31 -0.29
CA VAL A 221 20.75 30.33 -0.61
C VAL A 221 21.15 31.71 -0.06
N VAL A 222 21.69 31.76 1.16
CA VAL A 222 22.20 33.02 1.75
C VAL A 222 23.36 33.60 0.94
N GLU A 223 24.26 32.75 0.46
CA GLU A 223 25.45 33.16 -0.30
C GLU A 223 25.14 33.56 -1.75
N THR A 224 24.25 32.82 -2.43
CA THR A 224 23.95 33.02 -3.86
C THR A 224 22.77 33.96 -4.10
N GLY A 225 21.84 34.07 -3.15
CA GLY A 225 20.56 34.75 -3.37
C GLY A 225 19.62 34.01 -4.33
N GLU A 226 19.89 32.73 -4.62
CA GLU A 226 19.01 31.89 -5.46
C GLU A 226 18.22 30.90 -4.60
N PRO A 227 16.90 30.76 -4.81
CA PRO A 227 16.09 29.77 -4.11
C PRO A 227 16.57 28.33 -4.34
N SER A 228 16.40 27.48 -3.34
CA SER A 228 16.71 26.05 -3.43
C SER A 228 15.66 25.25 -2.67
N SER A 229 15.48 23.98 -3.03
CA SER A 229 14.72 23.04 -2.22
C SER A 229 15.54 21.80 -1.88
N THR A 230 15.12 21.05 -0.87
CA THR A 230 15.67 19.76 -0.49
C THR A 230 14.62 18.91 0.20
N TYR A 231 14.72 17.61 0.02
CA TYR A 231 13.88 16.64 0.73
C TYR A 231 14.61 16.13 1.96
N ILE A 232 13.97 16.16 3.13
CA ILE A 232 14.58 15.74 4.39
C ILE A 232 13.73 14.67 5.09
N GLY A 233 14.39 13.59 5.51
CA GLY A 233 13.83 12.58 6.41
C GLY A 233 14.37 12.80 7.82
N ILE A 234 13.49 12.84 8.80
CA ILE A 234 13.83 13.02 10.22
C ILE A 234 13.44 11.76 10.96
N GLU A 235 14.44 10.97 11.31
CA GLU A 235 14.29 9.80 12.17
C GLU A 235 14.03 10.24 13.62
N ARG A 236 13.20 9.46 14.34
CA ARG A 236 12.88 9.69 15.75
C ARG A 236 13.02 8.38 16.50
N GLU A 237 13.61 8.41 17.70
CA GLU A 237 13.98 7.20 18.46
C GLU A 237 12.77 6.29 18.79
N ASP A 238 11.57 6.85 18.99
CA ASP A 238 10.37 6.11 19.41
C ASP A 238 9.14 6.30 18.50
N THR A 239 9.28 6.94 17.33
CA THR A 239 8.14 7.19 16.43
C THR A 239 8.54 7.05 14.97
N GLU A 240 7.54 6.86 14.10
CA GLU A 240 7.74 6.80 12.66
C GLU A 240 8.49 8.03 12.12
N PRO A 241 9.39 7.84 11.13
CA PRO A 241 10.16 8.92 10.54
C PRO A 241 9.22 9.93 9.87
N LEU A 242 9.52 11.22 10.07
CA LEU A 242 8.80 12.29 9.37
C LEU A 242 9.56 12.69 8.12
N TYR A 243 8.83 12.99 7.06
CA TYR A 243 9.42 13.46 5.82
C TYR A 243 8.91 14.84 5.47
N PHE A 244 9.83 15.76 5.16
CA PHE A 244 9.51 17.12 4.76
C PHE A 244 10.12 17.48 3.41
N ASP A 245 9.36 18.19 2.58
CA ASP A 245 9.91 18.95 1.47
C ASP A 245 10.19 20.38 1.94
N LEU A 246 11.46 20.74 1.98
CA LEU A 246 11.94 22.04 2.45
C LEU A 246 12.27 22.93 1.26
N ILE A 247 11.54 24.03 1.12
CA ILE A 247 11.78 25.07 0.13
C ILE A 247 12.37 26.29 0.85
N VAL A 248 13.48 26.80 0.34
CA VAL A 248 14.25 27.90 0.95
C VAL A 248 14.35 29.05 -0.04
N HIS A 249 13.82 30.21 0.35
CA HIS A 249 13.90 31.46 -0.39
C HIS A 249 14.79 32.47 0.34
N PRO A 250 15.60 33.28 -0.35
CA PRO A 250 16.34 34.36 0.27
C PRO A 250 15.41 35.51 0.67
N THR A 251 15.69 36.14 1.81
CA THR A 251 15.08 37.43 2.18
C THR A 251 16.09 38.55 1.96
N PHE A 252 15.62 39.75 1.62
CA PHE A 252 16.47 40.88 1.28
C PHE A 252 16.19 42.06 2.21
N GLY A 253 17.26 42.67 2.72
CA GLY A 253 17.20 43.91 3.50
C GLY A 253 17.00 45.15 2.63
N GLU A 254 16.88 46.33 3.26
CA GLU A 254 16.71 47.62 2.56
C GLU A 254 17.88 47.97 1.61
N ASP A 255 19.07 47.40 1.86
CA ASP A 255 20.26 47.58 1.03
C ASP A 255 20.32 46.65 -0.20
N GLY A 256 19.28 45.82 -0.39
CA GLY A 256 19.17 44.85 -1.48
C GLY A 256 20.05 43.62 -1.33
N LYS A 257 20.73 43.43 -0.19
CA LYS A 257 21.51 42.23 0.10
C LYS A 257 20.68 41.20 0.85
N VAL A 258 21.08 39.94 0.73
CA VAL A 258 20.44 38.85 1.47
C VAL A 258 20.69 39.03 2.97
N ASP A 259 19.60 39.14 3.74
CA ASP A 259 19.62 39.34 5.20
C ASP A 259 19.18 38.09 5.99
N GLY A 260 18.72 37.06 5.29
CA GLY A 260 18.24 35.82 5.87
C GLY A 260 17.59 34.89 4.84
N VAL A 261 16.79 33.94 5.34
CA VAL A 261 16.00 33.02 4.52
C VAL A 261 14.58 32.87 5.04
N LEU A 262 13.63 32.70 4.13
CA LEU A 262 12.27 32.28 4.37
C LEU A 262 12.13 30.82 3.92
N CYS A 263 11.80 29.95 4.84
CA CYS A 263 11.68 28.53 4.60
C CYS A 263 10.22 28.08 4.71
N THR A 264 9.84 27.16 3.82
CA THR A 264 8.57 26.44 3.86
C THR A 264 8.88 24.96 3.96
N ALA A 265 8.46 24.30 5.04
CA ALA A 265 8.57 22.86 5.22
C ALA A 265 7.18 22.24 5.10
N VAL A 266 6.97 21.40 4.09
CA VAL A 266 5.71 20.70 3.84
C VAL A 266 5.85 19.27 4.35
N ASP A 267 4.97 18.84 5.25
CA ASP A 267 4.94 17.47 5.74
C ASP A 267 4.39 16.52 4.66
N MET A 268 5.23 15.61 4.22
CA MET A 268 5.00 14.63 3.15
C MET A 268 4.85 13.21 3.70
N THR A 269 4.76 13.06 5.01
CA THR A 269 4.82 11.77 5.71
C THR A 269 3.71 10.82 5.23
N GLU A 270 2.44 11.23 5.28
CA GLU A 270 1.33 10.38 4.83
C GLU A 270 1.48 9.94 3.36
N LYS A 271 1.86 10.87 2.48
CA LYS A 271 2.04 10.57 1.06
C LYS A 271 3.15 9.54 0.85
N ASN A 272 4.30 9.72 1.50
CA ASN A 272 5.39 8.77 1.45
C ASN A 272 4.99 7.38 1.97
N PHE A 273 4.20 7.34 3.06
CA PHE A 273 3.67 6.07 3.58
C PHE A 273 2.77 5.35 2.57
N TYR A 274 1.91 6.08 1.86
CA TYR A 274 1.09 5.48 0.80
C TYR A 274 1.94 4.94 -0.36
N GLU A 275 2.95 5.69 -0.80
CA GLU A 275 3.85 5.25 -1.88
C GLU A 275 4.65 4.00 -1.49
N ILE A 276 5.22 3.98 -0.27
CA ILE A 276 5.94 2.81 0.25
C ILE A 276 5.00 1.60 0.40
N ARG A 277 3.79 1.82 0.92
CA ARG A 277 2.79 0.76 1.09
C ARG A 277 2.32 0.20 -0.25
N LEU A 278 2.10 1.07 -1.23
CA LEU A 278 1.71 0.66 -2.58
C LEU A 278 2.83 -0.15 -3.25
N ALA A 279 4.08 0.30 -3.13
CA ALA A 279 5.24 -0.44 -3.63
C ALA A 279 5.38 -1.81 -2.94
N SER A 280 5.17 -1.86 -1.62
CA SER A 280 5.18 -3.11 -0.86
C SER A 280 4.06 -4.07 -1.28
N MET A 281 2.83 -3.57 -1.44
CA MET A 281 1.69 -4.37 -1.93
C MET A 281 1.91 -4.85 -3.36
N ALA A 282 2.45 -4.01 -4.24
CA ALA A 282 2.79 -4.40 -5.61
C ALA A 282 3.86 -5.50 -5.63
N ALA A 283 4.89 -5.40 -4.78
CA ALA A 283 5.90 -6.44 -4.64
C ALA A 283 5.31 -7.75 -4.11
N GLN A 284 4.43 -7.70 -3.09
CA GLN A 284 3.74 -8.87 -2.56
C GLN A 284 2.84 -9.53 -3.61
N LEU A 285 2.08 -8.74 -4.39
CA LEU A 285 1.24 -9.27 -5.47
C LEU A 285 2.09 -9.91 -6.57
N ALA A 286 3.19 -9.27 -6.97
CA ALA A 286 4.12 -9.82 -7.95
C ALA A 286 4.74 -11.13 -7.47
N GLU A 287 5.11 -11.23 -6.19
CA GLU A 287 5.63 -12.46 -5.60
C GLU A 287 4.57 -13.55 -5.50
N ALA A 288 3.34 -13.21 -5.11
CA ALA A 288 2.22 -14.14 -5.08
C ALA A 288 1.89 -14.69 -6.48
N ASN A 289 1.81 -13.81 -7.50
CA ASN A 289 1.60 -14.21 -8.89
C ASN A 289 2.73 -15.10 -9.39
N LYS A 290 3.99 -14.75 -9.11
CA LYS A 290 5.14 -15.59 -9.49
C LYS A 290 5.08 -16.98 -8.85
N ARG A 291 4.71 -17.07 -7.57
CA ARG A 291 4.53 -18.36 -6.88
C ARG A 291 3.39 -19.17 -7.50
N PHE A 292 2.29 -18.52 -7.87
CA PHE A 292 1.17 -19.14 -8.56
C PHE A 292 1.57 -19.68 -9.94
N GLU A 293 2.24 -18.87 -10.77
CA GLU A 293 2.79 -19.28 -12.06
C GLU A 293 3.74 -20.46 -11.92
N THR A 294 4.68 -20.39 -10.96
CA THR A 294 5.64 -21.48 -10.70
C THR A 294 4.95 -22.76 -10.24
N ALA A 295 3.86 -22.66 -9.48
CA ALA A 295 3.11 -23.84 -9.02
C ALA A 295 2.29 -24.50 -10.13
N LEU A 296 1.81 -23.71 -11.10
CA LEU A 296 1.13 -24.21 -12.28
C LEU A 296 2.11 -24.75 -13.33
N ASP A 297 3.31 -24.17 -13.40
CA ASP A 297 4.40 -24.63 -14.26
C ASP A 297 4.80 -26.07 -13.89
N GLY A 298 4.85 -26.94 -14.89
CA GLY A 298 5.06 -28.39 -14.70
C GLY A 298 3.86 -29.17 -14.12
N SER A 299 2.74 -28.51 -13.78
CA SER A 299 1.49 -29.20 -13.44
C SER A 299 0.75 -29.65 -14.71
N ILE A 300 -0.23 -30.55 -14.57
CA ILE A 300 -1.13 -30.98 -15.65
C ILE A 300 -2.44 -30.16 -15.69
N ILE A 301 -2.52 -29.09 -14.89
CA ILE A 301 -3.72 -28.28 -14.73
C ILE A 301 -3.63 -27.10 -15.69
N THR A 302 -4.60 -27.01 -16.59
CA THR A 302 -4.85 -25.79 -17.37
C THR A 302 -5.83 -24.93 -16.58
N VAL A 303 -5.51 -23.63 -16.45
CA VAL A 303 -6.44 -22.62 -15.91
C VAL A 303 -6.77 -21.66 -17.03
N PHE A 304 -8.04 -21.36 -17.26
CA PHE A 304 -8.46 -20.41 -18.28
C PHE A 304 -9.59 -19.54 -17.78
N GLU A 305 -9.72 -18.37 -18.36
CA GLU A 305 -10.82 -17.45 -18.14
C GLU A 305 -11.41 -17.04 -19.48
N GLN A 306 -12.74 -17.00 -19.54
CA GLN A 306 -13.50 -16.53 -20.68
C GLN A 306 -14.42 -15.39 -20.26
N ASP A 307 -14.63 -14.42 -21.15
CA ASP A 307 -15.60 -13.34 -20.94
C ASP A 307 -17.07 -13.83 -21.08
N ARG A 308 -18.03 -12.90 -21.00
CA ARG A 308 -19.48 -13.21 -21.15
C ARG A 308 -19.85 -13.77 -22.52
N ASP A 309 -19.05 -13.48 -23.55
CA ASP A 309 -19.24 -14.01 -24.91
C ASP A 309 -18.47 -15.33 -25.13
N LEU A 310 -17.93 -15.91 -24.05
CA LEU A 310 -17.13 -17.12 -24.03
C LEU A 310 -15.83 -17.01 -24.84
N LYS A 311 -15.26 -15.80 -24.98
CA LYS A 311 -13.93 -15.62 -25.55
C LYS A 311 -12.87 -15.79 -24.48
N TYR A 312 -11.83 -16.56 -24.79
CA TYR A 312 -10.69 -16.73 -23.88
C TYR A 312 -9.96 -15.40 -23.69
N VAL A 313 -9.87 -14.92 -22.45
CA VAL A 313 -9.19 -13.66 -22.09
C VAL A 313 -7.88 -13.90 -21.34
N HIS A 314 -7.73 -15.07 -20.74
CA HIS A 314 -6.52 -15.46 -20.02
C HIS A 314 -6.39 -16.98 -20.00
N MET A 315 -5.16 -17.50 -20.10
CA MET A 315 -4.92 -18.92 -19.95
C MET A 315 -3.51 -19.23 -19.46
N VAL A 316 -3.41 -20.15 -18.50
CA VAL A 316 -2.16 -20.65 -17.95
C VAL A 316 -2.05 -22.15 -18.24
N ASN A 317 -0.85 -22.57 -18.65
CA ASN A 317 -0.50 -23.95 -18.96
C ASN A 317 -1.47 -24.60 -19.96
N PRO A 318 -1.47 -24.13 -21.23
CA PRO A 318 -2.39 -24.61 -22.24
C PRO A 318 -2.22 -26.12 -22.48
N PRO A 319 -3.31 -26.84 -22.80
CA PRO A 319 -3.25 -28.27 -23.04
C PRO A 319 -2.40 -28.59 -24.28
N ASN A 320 -1.73 -29.76 -24.25
CA ASN A 320 -1.06 -30.38 -25.39
C ASN A 320 0.12 -29.61 -26.00
N GLY A 321 0.83 -28.81 -25.21
CA GLY A 321 1.99 -28.04 -25.69
C GLY A 321 1.59 -26.95 -26.69
N LEU A 322 0.29 -26.64 -26.75
CA LEU A 322 -0.21 -25.46 -27.45
C LEU A 322 0.24 -24.20 -26.71
N LYS A 323 0.29 -23.10 -27.45
CA LYS A 323 0.59 -21.80 -26.89
C LYS A 323 -0.70 -21.05 -26.58
N GLU A 324 -0.58 -20.08 -25.67
CA GLU A 324 -1.70 -19.28 -25.20
C GLU A 324 -2.41 -18.53 -26.35
N ASP A 325 -1.63 -18.00 -27.28
CA ASP A 325 -2.05 -17.26 -28.47
C ASP A 325 -3.02 -18.03 -29.39
N VAL A 326 -3.05 -19.37 -29.30
CA VAL A 326 -4.01 -20.19 -30.04
C VAL A 326 -5.44 -19.93 -29.56
N PHE A 327 -5.63 -19.61 -28.27
CA PHE A 327 -6.94 -19.50 -27.63
C PHE A 327 -7.38 -18.05 -27.43
N ILE A 328 -6.47 -17.16 -27.01
CA ILE A 328 -6.84 -15.79 -26.61
C ILE A 328 -7.60 -15.07 -27.71
N GLY A 329 -8.74 -14.47 -27.34
CA GLY A 329 -9.66 -13.74 -28.20
C GLY A 329 -10.64 -14.62 -28.99
N LYS A 330 -10.51 -15.94 -28.93
CA LYS A 330 -11.37 -16.89 -29.65
C LYS A 330 -12.35 -17.58 -28.72
N THR A 331 -13.38 -18.15 -29.32
CA THR A 331 -14.42 -18.96 -28.68
C THR A 331 -14.16 -20.46 -28.83
N ASP A 332 -14.91 -21.30 -28.11
CA ASP A 332 -14.79 -22.75 -28.23
C ASP A 332 -15.04 -23.25 -29.65
N ASP A 333 -15.96 -22.64 -30.41
CA ASP A 333 -16.31 -23.06 -31.76
C ASP A 333 -15.25 -22.76 -32.82
N GLU A 334 -14.36 -21.81 -32.54
CA GLU A 334 -13.20 -21.50 -33.38
C GLU A 334 -12.01 -22.43 -33.12
N ILE A 335 -12.01 -23.18 -32.02
CA ILE A 335 -10.87 -23.99 -31.56
C ILE A 335 -11.16 -25.49 -31.62
N PHE A 336 -12.35 -25.89 -31.20
CA PHE A 336 -12.75 -27.29 -31.03
C PHE A 336 -13.58 -27.80 -32.21
N ASN A 337 -13.67 -29.12 -32.37
CA ASN A 337 -14.62 -29.74 -33.30
C ASN A 337 -16.06 -29.66 -32.75
N GLU A 338 -17.06 -29.88 -33.61
CA GLU A 338 -18.49 -29.76 -33.26
C GLU A 338 -18.89 -30.67 -32.09
N ASP A 339 -18.39 -31.91 -32.03
CA ASP A 339 -18.69 -32.85 -30.95
C ASP A 339 -18.20 -32.36 -29.59
N ASP A 340 -17.03 -31.72 -29.54
CA ASP A 340 -16.43 -31.21 -28.30
C ASP A 340 -17.11 -29.90 -27.85
N GLN A 341 -17.47 -29.03 -28.79
CA GLN A 341 -18.25 -27.81 -28.52
C GLN A 341 -19.58 -28.14 -27.85
N LEU A 342 -20.29 -29.16 -28.35
CA LEU A 342 -21.58 -29.61 -27.82
C LEU A 342 -21.50 -30.12 -26.37
N LYS A 343 -20.32 -30.57 -25.93
CA LYS A 343 -20.09 -31.00 -24.54
C LYS A 343 -19.79 -29.83 -23.60
N LEU A 344 -19.12 -28.79 -24.09
CA LEU A 344 -18.58 -27.70 -23.25
C LEU A 344 -19.50 -26.48 -23.19
N ILE A 345 -19.97 -25.98 -24.35
CA ILE A 345 -20.69 -24.71 -24.44
C ILE A 345 -21.98 -24.70 -23.61
N PRO A 346 -22.84 -25.74 -23.63
CA PRO A 346 -24.07 -25.72 -22.83
C PRO A 346 -23.80 -25.61 -21.32
N VAL A 347 -22.73 -26.25 -20.85
CA VAL A 347 -22.32 -26.21 -19.43
C VAL A 347 -21.87 -24.80 -19.06
N LYS A 348 -21.02 -24.18 -19.88
CA LYS A 348 -20.55 -22.80 -19.68
C LYS A 348 -21.70 -21.79 -19.67
N LYS A 349 -22.63 -21.90 -20.62
CA LYS A 349 -23.84 -21.04 -20.66
C LYS A 349 -24.69 -21.18 -19.41
N LYS A 350 -24.89 -22.40 -18.92
CA LYS A 350 -25.61 -22.65 -17.66
C LYS A 350 -24.92 -21.95 -16.48
N VAL A 351 -23.59 -22.03 -16.38
CA VAL A 351 -22.81 -21.36 -15.31
C VAL A 351 -23.00 -19.83 -15.38
N LEU A 352 -22.99 -19.24 -16.59
CA LEU A 352 -23.24 -17.81 -16.78
C LEU A 352 -24.68 -17.40 -16.38
N GLU A 353 -25.66 -18.24 -16.67
CA GLU A 353 -27.08 -17.98 -16.39
C GLU A 353 -27.43 -18.17 -14.91
N THR A 354 -26.93 -19.23 -14.27
CA THR A 354 -27.30 -19.58 -12.89
C THR A 354 -26.33 -19.04 -11.85
N GLY A 355 -25.08 -18.78 -12.23
CA GLY A 355 -24.01 -18.46 -11.29
C GLY A 355 -23.58 -19.64 -10.40
N GLU A 356 -23.96 -20.86 -10.75
CA GLU A 356 -23.55 -22.09 -10.06
C GLU A 356 -22.42 -22.79 -10.80
N SER A 357 -21.42 -23.28 -10.06
CA SER A 357 -20.30 -24.02 -10.63
C SER A 357 -20.73 -25.36 -11.21
N ALA A 358 -20.05 -25.81 -12.27
CA ALA A 358 -20.30 -27.09 -12.92
C ALA A 358 -19.00 -27.85 -13.16
N VAL A 359 -19.07 -29.18 -13.10
CA VAL A 359 -17.95 -30.07 -13.43
C VAL A 359 -18.41 -31.03 -14.50
N VAL A 360 -17.58 -31.24 -15.51
CA VAL A 360 -17.85 -32.17 -16.62
C VAL A 360 -16.62 -33.01 -16.90
N GLU A 361 -16.83 -34.28 -17.19
CA GLU A 361 -15.80 -35.19 -17.67
C GLU A 361 -16.01 -35.42 -19.16
N VAL A 362 -15.00 -35.10 -19.97
CA VAL A 362 -15.12 -35.03 -21.42
C VAL A 362 -13.88 -35.56 -22.11
N ASP A 363 -14.08 -36.36 -23.15
CA ASP A 363 -13.04 -36.62 -24.15
C ASP A 363 -13.00 -35.44 -25.11
N ILE A 364 -11.84 -34.80 -25.22
CA ILE A 364 -11.58 -33.67 -26.11
C ILE A 364 -10.48 -34.08 -27.10
N ALA A 365 -10.76 -33.92 -28.39
CA ALA A 365 -9.82 -34.19 -29.45
C ALA A 365 -9.14 -32.90 -29.90
N MET A 366 -7.86 -32.75 -29.53
CA MET A 366 -7.01 -31.62 -29.93
C MET A 366 -5.83 -32.14 -30.77
N ASN A 367 -5.57 -31.51 -31.92
CA ASN A 367 -4.48 -31.88 -32.83
C ASN A 367 -4.44 -33.39 -33.20
N GLY A 368 -5.61 -34.02 -33.35
CA GLY A 368 -5.72 -35.44 -33.70
C GLY A 368 -5.45 -36.41 -32.54
N THR A 369 -5.22 -35.92 -31.31
CA THR A 369 -5.10 -36.76 -30.12
C THR A 369 -6.30 -36.53 -29.20
N ALA A 370 -7.03 -37.61 -28.89
CA ALA A 370 -8.13 -37.57 -27.93
C ALA A 370 -7.60 -37.76 -26.51
N LYS A 371 -7.95 -36.84 -25.62
CA LYS A 371 -7.59 -36.89 -24.20
C LYS A 371 -8.81 -36.71 -23.32
N PHE A 372 -8.74 -37.32 -22.14
CA PHE A 372 -9.83 -37.28 -21.17
C PHE A 372 -9.57 -36.20 -20.12
N TYR A 373 -10.46 -35.22 -20.06
CA TYR A 373 -10.36 -34.10 -19.13
C TYR A 373 -11.48 -34.13 -18.11
N ASN A 374 -11.13 -33.83 -16.86
CA ASN A 374 -12.09 -33.34 -15.87
C ASN A 374 -12.00 -31.81 -15.88
N VAL A 375 -13.08 -31.16 -16.28
CA VAL A 375 -13.15 -29.70 -16.43
C VAL A 375 -14.15 -29.14 -15.43
N ARG A 376 -13.69 -28.23 -14.58
CA ARG A 376 -14.53 -27.45 -13.67
C ARG A 376 -14.69 -26.04 -14.21
N PHE A 377 -15.90 -25.52 -14.13
CA PHE A 377 -16.27 -24.16 -14.48
C PHE A 377 -16.88 -23.47 -13.26
N ASP A 378 -16.37 -22.29 -12.93
CA ASP A 378 -16.87 -21.41 -11.88
C ASP A 378 -17.20 -20.03 -12.50
N PRO A 379 -18.20 -19.28 -11.99
CA PRO A 379 -18.51 -17.96 -12.51
C PRO A 379 -17.41 -16.96 -12.12
N ALA A 380 -16.85 -16.27 -13.12
CA ALA A 380 -15.97 -15.12 -12.87
C ALA A 380 -16.82 -13.91 -12.48
N ARG A 381 -16.41 -13.18 -11.44
CA ARG A 381 -17.16 -12.05 -10.88
C ARG A 381 -16.28 -10.82 -10.72
N ASP A 382 -16.85 -9.64 -10.98
CA ASP A 382 -16.21 -8.37 -10.63
C ASP A 382 -16.29 -8.06 -9.12
N ALA A 383 -15.74 -6.92 -8.72
CA ALA A 383 -15.72 -6.48 -7.32
C ALA A 383 -17.13 -6.26 -6.73
N GLU A 384 -18.09 -5.97 -7.60
CA GLU A 384 -19.51 -5.77 -7.28
C GLU A 384 -20.30 -7.09 -7.24
N GLY A 385 -19.67 -8.23 -7.60
CA GLY A 385 -20.25 -9.56 -7.58
C GLY A 385 -21.02 -9.95 -8.85
N THR A 386 -21.01 -9.11 -9.87
CA THR A 386 -21.65 -9.35 -11.18
C THR A 386 -20.85 -10.38 -11.95
N ILE A 387 -21.55 -11.32 -12.61
CA ILE A 387 -20.89 -12.33 -13.45
C ILE A 387 -20.34 -11.66 -14.72
N THR A 388 -19.01 -11.72 -14.88
CA THR A 388 -18.27 -11.15 -16.01
C THR A 388 -17.81 -12.22 -17.00
N GLY A 389 -17.95 -13.49 -16.66
CA GLY A 389 -17.44 -14.59 -17.48
C GLY A 389 -17.42 -15.93 -16.76
N VAL A 390 -16.59 -16.83 -17.25
CA VAL A 390 -16.36 -18.17 -16.68
C VAL A 390 -14.87 -18.36 -16.46
N ILE A 391 -14.47 -18.73 -15.24
CA ILE A 391 -13.13 -19.26 -14.98
C ILE A 391 -13.22 -20.78 -14.94
N GLY A 392 -12.25 -21.47 -15.53
CA GLY A 392 -12.25 -22.92 -15.58
C GLY A 392 -10.88 -23.53 -15.32
N THR A 393 -10.91 -24.74 -14.77
CA THR A 393 -9.74 -25.59 -14.58
C THR A 393 -9.96 -26.90 -15.32
N ALA A 394 -8.99 -27.32 -16.12
CA ALA A 394 -9.02 -28.60 -16.83
C ALA A 394 -7.83 -29.46 -16.41
N VAL A 395 -8.09 -30.69 -16.00
CA VAL A 395 -7.07 -31.66 -15.59
C VAL A 395 -7.09 -32.84 -16.53
N ASP A 396 -5.94 -33.15 -17.15
CA ASP A 396 -5.77 -34.34 -17.99
C ASP A 396 -5.74 -35.61 -17.13
N LEU A 397 -6.79 -36.41 -17.22
CA LEU A 397 -6.94 -37.68 -16.51
C LEU A 397 -6.70 -38.90 -17.42
N THR A 398 -6.15 -38.69 -18.63
CA THR A 398 -5.90 -39.78 -19.60
C THR A 398 -5.03 -40.88 -18.99
N TYR A 399 -3.91 -40.52 -18.35
CA TYR A 399 -3.02 -41.48 -17.70
C TYR A 399 -3.71 -42.32 -16.63
N LYS A 400 -4.59 -41.70 -15.83
CA LYS A 400 -5.34 -42.41 -14.79
C LYS A 400 -6.30 -43.42 -15.41
N ARG A 401 -7.08 -43.00 -16.41
CA ARG A 401 -8.05 -43.85 -17.11
C ARG A 401 -7.37 -45.01 -17.84
N ASP A 402 -6.22 -44.77 -18.47
CA ASP A 402 -5.46 -45.80 -19.18
C ASP A 402 -4.87 -46.83 -18.20
N ASN A 403 -4.35 -46.39 -17.05
CA ASN A 403 -3.87 -47.30 -16.01
C ASN A 403 -4.99 -48.15 -15.42
N GLU A 404 -6.16 -47.57 -15.15
CA GLU A 404 -7.34 -48.32 -14.68
C GLU A 404 -7.73 -49.39 -15.71
N ARG A 405 -7.74 -49.04 -17.00
CA ARG A 405 -8.03 -49.98 -18.08
C ARG A 405 -7.00 -51.11 -18.17
N GLN A 406 -5.71 -50.79 -18.08
CA GLN A 406 -4.64 -51.78 -18.07
C GLN A 406 -4.76 -52.73 -16.86
N MET A 407 -5.01 -52.18 -15.67
CA MET A 407 -5.23 -52.96 -14.45
C MET A 407 -6.41 -53.93 -14.62
N HIS A 408 -7.53 -53.49 -15.18
CA HIS A 408 -8.67 -54.37 -15.43
C HIS A 408 -8.35 -55.51 -16.42
N LEU A 409 -7.52 -55.25 -17.43
CA LEU A 409 -7.07 -56.29 -18.36
C LEU A 409 -6.18 -57.32 -17.66
N VAL A 410 -5.21 -56.86 -16.86
CA VAL A 410 -4.34 -57.76 -16.07
C VAL A 410 -5.16 -58.60 -15.09
N MET A 411 -6.12 -57.99 -14.38
CA MET A 411 -7.00 -58.71 -13.45
C MET A 411 -7.86 -59.76 -14.15
N ARG A 412 -8.35 -59.47 -15.36
CA ARG A 412 -9.12 -60.43 -16.17
C ARG A 412 -8.26 -61.63 -16.58
N GLU A 413 -7.03 -61.38 -17.02
CA GLU A 413 -6.09 -62.43 -17.40
C GLU A 413 -5.69 -63.31 -16.21
N LEU A 414 -5.37 -62.69 -15.06
CA LEU A 414 -5.12 -63.42 -13.80
C LEU A 414 -6.31 -64.30 -13.39
N THR A 415 -7.53 -63.76 -13.50
CA THR A 415 -8.76 -64.52 -13.19
C THR A 415 -8.90 -65.73 -14.12
N HIS A 416 -8.63 -65.56 -15.41
CA HIS A 416 -8.68 -66.64 -16.38
C HIS A 416 -7.65 -67.73 -16.05
N ARG A 417 -6.41 -67.35 -15.77
CA ARG A 417 -5.33 -68.29 -15.39
C ARG A 417 -5.62 -69.04 -14.10
N SER A 418 -6.15 -68.35 -13.08
CA SER A 418 -6.56 -68.98 -11.83
C SER A 418 -7.64 -70.05 -12.05
N LYS A 419 -8.62 -69.79 -12.92
CA LYS A 419 -9.63 -70.79 -13.29
C LYS A 419 -9.02 -72.01 -14.00
N ASN A 420 -8.05 -71.80 -14.89
CA ASN A 420 -7.35 -72.89 -15.57
C ASN A 420 -6.56 -73.76 -14.58
N LEU A 421 -5.84 -73.14 -13.65
CA LEU A 421 -5.09 -73.85 -12.60
C LEU A 421 -6.02 -74.72 -11.73
N LEU A 422 -7.16 -74.16 -11.31
CA LEU A 422 -8.16 -74.89 -10.52
C LEU A 422 -8.76 -76.07 -11.30
N ALA A 423 -8.99 -75.94 -12.60
CA ALA A 423 -9.49 -77.02 -13.43
C ALA A 423 -8.48 -78.19 -13.51
N VAL A 424 -7.18 -77.89 -13.64
CA VAL A 424 -6.12 -78.91 -13.64
C VAL A 424 -6.03 -79.62 -12.27
N ILE A 425 -6.07 -78.87 -11.17
CA ILE A 425 -6.07 -79.44 -9.82
C ILE A 425 -7.31 -80.34 -9.61
N GLN A 426 -8.48 -79.93 -10.07
CA GLN A 426 -9.70 -80.74 -9.98
C GLN A 426 -9.61 -82.02 -10.81
N ALA A 427 -9.06 -81.96 -12.02
CA ALA A 427 -8.83 -83.14 -12.85
C ALA A 427 -7.86 -84.11 -12.16
N MET A 428 -6.76 -83.59 -11.61
CA MET A 428 -5.78 -84.35 -10.85
C MET A 428 -6.40 -85.04 -9.63
N ALA A 429 -7.22 -84.32 -8.85
CA ALA A 429 -7.90 -84.89 -7.69
C ALA A 429 -8.85 -86.03 -8.08
N ARG A 430 -9.71 -85.83 -9.09
CA ARG A 430 -10.64 -86.87 -9.57
C ARG A 430 -9.90 -88.12 -10.05
N GLN A 431 -8.79 -87.92 -10.74
CA GLN A 431 -8.03 -89.01 -11.33
C GLN A 431 -7.23 -89.80 -10.27
N THR A 432 -6.66 -89.13 -9.27
CA THR A 432 -6.01 -89.81 -8.12
C THR A 432 -7.05 -90.58 -7.31
N ALA A 433 -8.21 -89.97 -7.02
CA ALA A 433 -9.28 -90.62 -6.25
C ALA A 433 -9.83 -91.88 -6.94
N ALA A 434 -9.89 -91.91 -8.27
CA ALA A 434 -10.36 -93.07 -9.02
C ALA A 434 -9.40 -94.29 -8.98
N ARG A 435 -8.18 -94.11 -8.48
CA ARG A 435 -7.11 -95.13 -8.56
C ARG A 435 -6.43 -95.46 -7.23
N SER A 436 -6.64 -94.66 -6.19
CA SER A 436 -6.18 -94.98 -4.84
C SER A 436 -7.10 -96.01 -4.20
N ASP A 437 -6.52 -97.03 -3.56
CA ASP A 437 -7.28 -98.10 -2.92
C ASP A 437 -7.83 -97.66 -1.55
N ASN A 438 -7.22 -96.63 -0.93
CA ASN A 438 -7.65 -96.06 0.34
C ASN A 438 -7.38 -94.54 0.44
N PRO A 439 -7.99 -93.83 1.43
CA PRO A 439 -7.82 -92.39 1.60
C PRO A 439 -6.39 -91.93 1.90
N ASP A 440 -5.59 -92.72 2.62
CA ASP A 440 -4.22 -92.34 2.99
C ASP A 440 -3.30 -92.34 1.76
N GLU A 441 -3.43 -93.36 0.90
CA GLU A 441 -2.77 -93.43 -0.41
C GLU A 441 -3.20 -92.28 -1.32
N PHE A 442 -4.48 -91.89 -1.29
CA PHE A 442 -4.96 -90.72 -2.04
C PHE A 442 -4.27 -89.44 -1.58
N VAL A 443 -4.20 -89.19 -0.27
CA VAL A 443 -3.57 -87.99 0.29
C VAL A 443 -2.09 -87.95 -0.05
N GLU A 444 -1.38 -89.06 0.08
CA GLU A 444 0.05 -89.15 -0.23
C GLU A 444 0.32 -88.84 -1.72
N VAL A 445 -0.37 -89.53 -2.62
CA VAL A 445 -0.18 -89.39 -4.08
C VAL A 445 -0.64 -88.03 -4.59
N PHE A 446 -1.78 -87.53 -4.11
CA PHE A 446 -2.30 -86.22 -4.53
C PHE A 446 -1.40 -85.07 -4.03
N SER A 447 -0.91 -85.15 -2.80
CA SER A 447 -0.01 -84.11 -2.24
C SER A 447 1.32 -84.05 -2.99
N ALA A 448 1.91 -85.20 -3.32
CA ALA A 448 3.14 -85.25 -4.11
C ALA A 448 2.96 -84.59 -5.49
N ARG A 449 1.84 -84.87 -6.19
CA ARG A 449 1.54 -84.26 -7.48
C ARG A 449 1.26 -82.76 -7.38
N LEU A 450 0.57 -82.32 -6.33
CA LEU A 450 0.32 -80.90 -6.09
C LEU A 450 1.62 -80.14 -5.83
N GLN A 451 2.55 -80.72 -5.07
CA GLN A 451 3.88 -80.14 -4.86
C GLN A 451 4.69 -80.05 -6.16
N ALA A 452 4.61 -81.07 -7.01
CA ALA A 452 5.27 -81.05 -8.31
C ALA A 452 4.72 -79.95 -9.22
N MET A 453 3.40 -79.78 -9.24
CA MET A 453 2.73 -78.69 -9.96
C MET A 453 3.12 -77.32 -9.41
N ALA A 454 3.25 -77.19 -8.08
CA ALA A 454 3.72 -75.96 -7.44
C ALA A 454 5.17 -75.62 -7.82
N ALA A 455 6.06 -76.61 -7.93
CA ALA A 455 7.44 -76.38 -8.35
C ALA A 455 7.55 -75.82 -9.78
N SER A 456 6.75 -76.35 -10.73
CA SER A 456 6.67 -75.78 -12.08
C SER A 456 6.08 -74.36 -12.06
N HIS A 457 5.11 -74.10 -11.18
CA HIS A 457 4.49 -72.78 -11.03
C HIS A 457 5.47 -71.74 -10.45
N ASP A 458 6.27 -72.10 -9.44
CA ASP A 458 7.28 -71.24 -8.84
C ASP A 458 8.37 -70.85 -9.85
N LEU A 459 8.76 -71.80 -10.72
CA LEU A 459 9.73 -71.53 -11.79
C LEU A 459 9.16 -70.54 -12.82
N LEU A 460 7.88 -70.65 -13.16
CA LEU A 460 7.20 -69.69 -14.04
C LEU A 460 7.03 -68.31 -13.40
N VAL A 461 6.72 -68.24 -12.11
CA VAL A 461 6.60 -66.98 -11.38
C VAL A 461 7.95 -66.28 -11.28
N SER A 462 9.03 -67.01 -11.00
CA SER A 462 10.38 -66.44 -10.88
C SER A 462 10.91 -65.89 -12.22
N GLN A 463 10.46 -66.43 -13.35
CA GLN A 463 10.79 -65.96 -14.70
C GLN A 463 9.72 -65.02 -15.30
N SER A 464 8.88 -64.39 -14.47
CA SER A 464 7.83 -63.44 -14.92
C SER A 464 6.92 -63.99 -16.02
N TRP A 465 6.66 -65.30 -16.02
CA TRP A 465 5.80 -66.00 -16.98
C TRP A 465 6.26 -65.97 -18.45
N TYR A 466 7.50 -65.55 -18.73
CA TYR A 466 8.04 -65.58 -20.11
C TYR A 466 8.28 -67.00 -20.62
N GLY A 467 8.57 -67.94 -19.72
CA GLY A 467 8.86 -69.34 -20.05
C GLY A 467 9.62 -70.02 -18.91
N ALA A 468 10.21 -71.17 -19.22
CA ALA A 468 11.07 -71.92 -18.32
C ALA A 468 12.28 -72.48 -19.09
N ASP A 469 13.50 -72.34 -18.58
CA ASP A 469 14.65 -73.05 -19.14
C ASP A 469 14.43 -74.56 -19.01
N LEU A 470 14.63 -75.28 -20.12
CA LEU A 470 14.32 -76.71 -20.20
C LEU A 470 15.21 -77.55 -19.26
N LYS A 471 16.48 -77.17 -19.09
CA LYS A 471 17.39 -77.84 -18.16
C LYS A 471 16.99 -77.58 -16.72
N GLU A 472 16.69 -76.33 -16.38
CA GLU A 472 16.22 -75.96 -15.04
C GLU A 472 14.90 -76.67 -14.68
N LEU A 473 13.97 -76.78 -15.64
CA LEU A 473 12.73 -77.52 -15.45
C LEU A 473 12.98 -79.01 -15.16
N ILE A 474 13.86 -79.66 -15.94
CA ILE A 474 14.24 -81.06 -15.71
C ILE A 474 14.89 -81.24 -14.33
N VAL A 475 15.82 -80.35 -13.96
CA VAL A 475 16.48 -80.35 -12.65
C VAL A 475 15.49 -80.15 -11.51
N ALA A 476 14.54 -79.23 -11.65
CA ALA A 476 13.52 -78.94 -10.64
C ALA A 476 12.63 -80.17 -10.35
N HIS A 477 12.35 -81.00 -11.35
CA HIS A 477 11.59 -82.23 -11.14
C HIS A 477 12.44 -83.40 -10.64
N LEU A 478 13.69 -83.54 -11.12
CA LEU A 478 14.61 -84.58 -10.64
C LEU A 478 14.99 -84.41 -9.17
N SER A 479 15.19 -83.16 -8.72
CA SER A 479 15.61 -82.83 -7.36
C SER A 479 14.66 -83.31 -6.26
N GLN A 480 13.43 -83.68 -6.62
CA GLN A 480 12.43 -84.23 -5.70
C GLN A 480 12.72 -85.68 -5.29
N SER A 481 13.52 -86.42 -6.07
CA SER A 481 13.79 -87.85 -5.82
C SER A 481 15.27 -88.21 -5.80
N ILE A 482 16.14 -87.40 -6.41
CA ILE A 482 17.57 -87.64 -6.46
C ILE A 482 18.34 -86.31 -6.54
N ASP A 483 19.55 -86.25 -5.98
CA ASP A 483 20.45 -85.11 -6.19
C ASP A 483 20.77 -84.98 -7.70
N PRO A 484 20.43 -83.85 -8.35
CA PRO A 484 20.73 -83.62 -9.76
C PRO A 484 22.23 -83.70 -10.11
N GLN A 485 23.13 -83.58 -9.12
CA GLN A 485 24.58 -83.77 -9.28
C GLN A 485 25.03 -85.22 -9.11
N SER A 486 24.11 -86.16 -8.90
CA SER A 486 24.42 -87.58 -8.79
C SER A 486 25.11 -88.09 -10.06
N PRO A 487 26.16 -88.93 -9.96
CA PRO A 487 26.80 -89.55 -11.11
C PRO A 487 25.88 -90.49 -11.91
N GLN A 488 24.69 -90.79 -11.37
CA GLN A 488 23.64 -91.57 -12.04
C GLN A 488 22.91 -90.75 -13.12
N ILE A 489 23.05 -89.42 -13.16
CA ILE A 489 22.25 -88.54 -14.03
C ILE A 489 23.15 -87.88 -15.09
N ILE A 490 22.73 -87.95 -16.34
CA ILE A 490 23.36 -87.29 -17.49
C ILE A 490 22.31 -86.42 -18.18
N LEU A 491 22.51 -85.10 -18.21
CA LEU A 491 21.64 -84.13 -18.88
C LEU A 491 22.39 -83.46 -20.03
N GLU A 492 21.95 -83.66 -21.28
CA GLU A 492 22.59 -83.11 -22.48
C GLU A 492 21.57 -82.43 -23.40
N GLY A 493 21.76 -81.14 -23.67
CA GLY A 493 20.96 -80.44 -24.67
C GLY A 493 21.25 -78.93 -24.69
N PRO A 494 20.72 -78.20 -25.68
CA PRO A 494 20.92 -76.77 -25.81
C PRO A 494 20.21 -75.98 -24.70
N GLY A 495 20.77 -74.83 -24.29
CA GLY A 495 20.10 -73.88 -23.40
C GLY A 495 18.97 -73.19 -24.14
N LYS A 496 17.75 -73.66 -23.94
CA LYS A 496 16.53 -73.20 -24.60
C LYS A 496 15.42 -73.18 -23.56
N SER A 497 14.65 -72.10 -23.59
CA SER A 497 13.46 -71.97 -22.77
C SER A 497 12.22 -72.45 -23.54
N ILE A 498 11.21 -72.88 -22.82
CA ILE A 498 9.91 -73.28 -23.37
C ILE A 498 8.81 -72.36 -22.86
N THR A 499 7.71 -72.23 -23.62
CA THR A 499 6.55 -71.40 -23.24
C THR A 499 5.98 -71.83 -21.88
N ALA A 500 5.31 -70.91 -21.18
CA ALA A 500 4.73 -71.19 -19.87
C ALA A 500 3.76 -72.40 -19.88
N ASP A 501 2.92 -72.49 -20.91
CA ASP A 501 1.99 -73.61 -21.08
C ASP A 501 2.74 -74.93 -21.35
N ALA A 502 3.81 -74.91 -22.16
CA ALA A 502 4.62 -76.10 -22.40
C ALA A 502 5.38 -76.53 -21.13
N ALA A 503 5.92 -75.58 -20.36
CA ALA A 503 6.60 -75.84 -19.09
C ALA A 503 5.70 -76.51 -18.07
N GLN A 504 4.46 -76.04 -17.93
CA GLN A 504 3.49 -76.63 -17.01
C GLN A 504 3.15 -78.08 -17.39
N ASN A 505 2.95 -78.38 -18.68
CA ASN A 505 2.60 -79.71 -19.14
C ASN A 505 3.80 -80.68 -19.15
N LEU A 506 4.97 -80.20 -19.59
CA LEU A 506 6.19 -80.98 -19.58
C LEU A 506 6.66 -81.28 -18.15
N GLY A 507 6.50 -80.33 -17.22
CA GLY A 507 6.81 -80.54 -15.81
C GLY A 507 6.04 -81.70 -15.19
N LEU A 508 4.76 -81.85 -15.57
CA LEU A 508 3.94 -82.98 -15.13
C LEU A 508 4.45 -84.33 -15.68
N ALA A 509 4.88 -84.37 -16.94
CA ALA A 509 5.52 -85.55 -17.53
C ALA A 509 6.84 -85.89 -16.82
N LEU A 510 7.71 -84.90 -16.61
CA LEU A 510 9.00 -85.06 -15.97
C LEU A 510 8.86 -85.56 -14.53
N HIS A 511 7.88 -85.05 -13.79
CA HIS A 511 7.58 -85.54 -12.44
C HIS A 511 7.16 -87.01 -12.42
N GLU A 512 6.24 -87.42 -13.30
CA GLU A 512 5.81 -88.82 -13.37
C GLU A 512 6.96 -89.74 -13.82
N LEU A 513 7.77 -89.33 -14.79
CA LEU A 513 8.96 -90.08 -15.21
C LEU A 513 9.98 -90.22 -14.07
N THR A 514 10.25 -89.13 -13.34
CA THR A 514 11.17 -89.11 -12.20
C THR A 514 10.70 -90.04 -11.08
N THR A 515 9.41 -89.95 -10.72
CA THR A 515 8.82 -90.78 -9.67
C THR A 515 8.86 -92.27 -10.06
N ASN A 516 8.57 -92.59 -11.32
CA ASN A 516 8.63 -93.97 -11.81
C ASN A 516 10.06 -94.51 -11.81
N ALA A 517 11.03 -93.72 -12.25
CA ALA A 517 12.44 -94.09 -12.22
C ALA A 517 12.93 -94.36 -10.78
N ALA A 518 12.50 -93.56 -9.81
CA ALA A 518 12.87 -93.71 -8.40
C ALA A 518 12.19 -94.90 -7.71
N LYS A 519 10.92 -95.20 -8.04
CA LYS A 519 10.16 -96.28 -7.40
C LYS A 519 10.40 -97.65 -8.04
N TYR A 520 10.54 -97.69 -9.36
CA TYR A 520 10.49 -98.94 -10.13
C TYR A 520 11.62 -99.08 -11.16
N GLY A 521 12.31 -97.99 -11.49
CA GLY A 521 13.26 -97.92 -12.60
C GLY A 521 14.72 -97.76 -12.16
N ALA A 522 15.52 -97.13 -13.01
CA ALA A 522 16.98 -97.03 -12.82
C ALA A 522 17.40 -96.25 -11.56
N LEU A 523 16.59 -95.30 -11.07
CA LEU A 523 16.93 -94.52 -9.88
C LEU A 523 16.58 -95.25 -8.56
N SER A 524 15.98 -96.43 -8.63
CA SER A 524 15.69 -97.26 -7.44
C SER A 524 16.91 -98.04 -6.92
N VAL A 525 18.00 -98.10 -7.71
CA VAL A 525 19.23 -98.85 -7.40
C VAL A 525 20.46 -97.96 -7.60
N LEU A 526 21.57 -98.27 -6.92
CA LEU A 526 22.79 -97.44 -6.93
C LEU A 526 23.55 -97.43 -8.28
N ASP A 527 23.49 -98.52 -9.04
CA ASP A 527 24.21 -98.66 -10.32
C ASP A 527 23.41 -98.19 -11.53
N GLY A 528 22.12 -97.85 -11.35
CA GLY A 528 21.27 -97.42 -12.43
C GLY A 528 21.63 -96.01 -12.90
N LYS A 529 21.40 -95.75 -14.19
CA LYS A 529 21.71 -94.47 -14.84
C LYS A 529 20.50 -93.96 -15.60
N LEU A 530 20.29 -92.65 -15.49
CA LEU A 530 19.31 -91.89 -16.24
C LEU A 530 20.03 -90.93 -17.18
N LYS A 531 19.77 -91.06 -18.47
CA LYS A 531 20.20 -90.10 -19.49
C LYS A 531 18.99 -89.35 -20.03
N VAL A 532 19.00 -88.03 -19.90
CA VAL A 532 18.00 -87.15 -20.51
C VAL A 532 18.69 -86.28 -21.55
N THR A 533 18.24 -86.38 -22.79
CA THR A 533 18.76 -85.56 -23.89
C THR A 533 17.65 -84.81 -24.58
N TRP A 534 17.94 -83.60 -25.06
CA TRP A 534 17.00 -82.86 -25.90
C TRP A 534 17.71 -82.13 -27.03
N ALA A 535 17.08 -82.09 -28.19
CA ALA A 535 17.58 -81.39 -29.36
C ALA A 535 16.42 -80.88 -30.22
N GLU A 536 16.70 -79.84 -31.00
CA GLU A 536 15.78 -79.30 -32.01
C GLU A 536 16.27 -79.73 -33.39
N ASN A 537 15.42 -80.42 -34.17
CA ASN A 537 15.69 -80.82 -35.55
C ASN A 537 14.47 -80.47 -36.41
N ASP A 538 14.68 -79.77 -37.52
CA ASP A 538 13.64 -79.44 -38.52
C ASP A 538 12.33 -78.86 -37.94
N GLY A 539 12.44 -78.01 -36.91
CA GLY A 539 11.29 -77.36 -36.26
C GLY A 539 10.52 -78.24 -35.28
N VAL A 540 11.07 -79.40 -34.89
CA VAL A 540 10.56 -80.28 -33.84
C VAL A 540 11.61 -80.45 -32.75
N VAL A 541 11.20 -80.28 -31.51
CA VAL A 541 11.99 -80.58 -30.32
C VAL A 541 11.73 -82.01 -29.93
N GLU A 542 12.81 -82.78 -29.77
CA GLU A 542 12.78 -84.17 -29.31
C GLU A 542 13.51 -84.25 -27.97
N LEU A 543 12.80 -84.64 -26.92
CA LEU A 543 13.33 -84.94 -25.59
C LEU A 543 13.29 -86.45 -25.36
N LYS A 544 14.43 -87.04 -25.06
CA LYS A 544 14.61 -88.48 -24.78
C LYS A 544 14.98 -88.68 -23.32
N TRP A 545 14.27 -89.60 -22.68
CA TRP A 545 14.52 -90.11 -21.34
C TRP A 545 14.89 -91.58 -21.47
N GLU A 546 16.10 -91.94 -21.06
CA GLU A 546 16.63 -93.30 -21.18
C GLU A 546 17.16 -93.78 -19.84
N GLU A 547 16.56 -94.85 -19.33
CA GLU A 547 17.00 -95.54 -18.12
C GLU A 547 17.83 -96.77 -18.49
N THR A 548 18.92 -97.01 -17.76
CA THR A 548 19.78 -98.19 -17.95
C THR A 548 20.33 -98.69 -16.61
N GLY A 549 20.68 -99.97 -16.51
CA GLY A 549 21.28 -100.54 -15.29
C GLY A 549 20.33 -100.60 -14.09
N GLY A 550 19.02 -100.43 -14.31
CA GLY A 550 17.97 -100.61 -13.31
C GLY A 550 17.51 -102.07 -13.17
N PRO A 551 16.50 -102.33 -12.32
CA PRO A 551 15.81 -103.62 -12.27
C PRO A 551 15.22 -104.03 -13.64
N GLU A 552 15.10 -105.33 -13.91
CA GLU A 552 14.50 -105.83 -15.15
C GLU A 552 13.07 -105.28 -15.33
N VAL A 553 12.84 -104.55 -16.42
CA VAL A 553 11.56 -103.91 -16.67
C VAL A 553 10.58 -104.92 -17.28
N VAL A 554 9.53 -105.23 -16.54
CA VAL A 554 8.40 -106.03 -17.05
C VAL A 554 7.29 -105.08 -17.52
N PRO A 555 6.83 -105.16 -18.78
CA PRO A 555 5.73 -104.34 -19.26
C PRO A 555 4.49 -104.47 -18.36
N PRO A 556 3.90 -103.36 -17.88
CA PRO A 556 2.82 -103.43 -16.91
C PRO A 556 1.55 -104.06 -17.53
N LYS A 557 0.92 -105.01 -16.82
CA LYS A 557 -0.32 -105.70 -17.26
C LYS A 557 -1.56 -104.79 -17.30
N ARG A 558 -1.49 -103.62 -16.67
CA ARG A 558 -2.52 -102.58 -16.68
C ARG A 558 -1.87 -101.27 -17.14
N ASN A 559 -2.55 -100.49 -17.98
CA ASN A 559 -2.08 -99.16 -18.34
C ASN A 559 -2.09 -98.25 -17.09
N GLY A 560 -0.90 -97.98 -16.53
CA GLY A 560 -0.71 -97.13 -15.36
C GLY A 560 -1.10 -95.67 -15.60
N PHE A 561 -1.19 -94.88 -14.52
CA PHE A 561 -1.52 -93.45 -14.59
C PHE A 561 -0.48 -92.68 -15.39
N GLY A 562 0.81 -92.94 -15.13
CA GLY A 562 1.92 -92.27 -15.81
C GLY A 562 1.84 -92.42 -17.33
N ARG A 563 1.54 -93.62 -17.85
CA ARG A 563 1.41 -93.84 -19.29
C ARG A 563 0.22 -93.09 -19.92
N MET A 564 -0.95 -93.13 -19.28
CA MET A 564 -2.12 -92.37 -19.75
C MET A 564 -1.87 -90.86 -19.71
N LEU A 565 -1.24 -90.36 -18.65
CA LEU A 565 -0.90 -88.95 -18.52
C LEU A 565 0.10 -88.50 -19.60
N LEU A 566 1.15 -89.28 -19.79
CA LEU A 566 2.20 -89.01 -20.79
C LEU A 566 1.62 -89.05 -22.22
N GLU A 567 0.94 -90.13 -22.60
CA GLU A 567 0.48 -90.33 -23.98
C GLU A 567 -0.82 -89.56 -24.33
N GLN A 568 -1.76 -89.41 -23.39
CA GLN A 568 -3.10 -88.86 -23.69
C GLN A 568 -3.34 -87.43 -23.20
N LEU A 569 -2.52 -86.91 -22.26
CA LEU A 569 -2.68 -85.55 -21.75
C LEU A 569 -1.50 -84.67 -22.16
N VAL A 570 -0.26 -85.09 -21.90
CA VAL A 570 0.93 -84.26 -22.15
C VAL A 570 1.21 -84.12 -23.64
N GLY A 571 1.13 -85.21 -24.42
CA GLY A 571 1.32 -85.14 -25.88
C GLY A 571 0.41 -84.10 -26.55
N PRO A 572 -0.93 -84.23 -26.45
CA PRO A 572 -1.85 -83.25 -27.03
C PRO A 572 -1.69 -81.83 -26.48
N ALA A 573 -1.39 -81.66 -25.18
CA ALA A 573 -1.21 -80.34 -24.57
C ALA A 573 0.07 -79.63 -25.02
N LEU A 574 1.07 -80.36 -25.51
CA LEU A 574 2.29 -79.83 -26.11
C LEU A 574 2.19 -79.64 -27.64
N ASP A 575 1.01 -79.90 -28.25
CA ASP A 575 0.85 -80.06 -29.70
C ASP A 575 1.81 -81.12 -30.28
N GLY A 576 2.02 -82.21 -29.54
CA GLY A 576 3.09 -83.18 -29.75
C GLY A 576 2.69 -84.64 -29.53
N GLU A 577 3.67 -85.52 -29.53
CA GLU A 577 3.50 -86.97 -29.30
C GLU A 577 4.48 -87.46 -28.21
N VAL A 578 3.99 -88.31 -27.31
CA VAL A 578 4.80 -88.99 -26.31
C VAL A 578 4.75 -90.49 -26.55
N LYS A 579 5.91 -91.15 -26.62
CA LYS A 579 6.04 -92.61 -26.77
C LYS A 579 6.85 -93.18 -25.62
N VAL A 580 6.32 -94.22 -24.98
CA VAL A 580 6.99 -94.93 -23.89
C VAL A 580 7.23 -96.38 -24.28
N GLU A 581 8.48 -96.81 -24.21
CA GLU A 581 8.94 -98.17 -24.49
C GLU A 581 9.51 -98.81 -23.22
N PHE A 582 9.01 -100.01 -22.90
CA PHE A 582 9.46 -100.81 -21.76
C PHE A 582 10.38 -101.92 -22.27
N ALA A 583 11.68 -101.63 -22.35
CA ALA A 583 12.69 -102.61 -22.73
C ALA A 583 13.29 -103.29 -21.49
N PRO A 584 13.69 -104.57 -21.53
CA PRO A 584 14.18 -105.28 -20.34
C PRO A 584 15.37 -104.62 -19.64
N ASP A 585 16.17 -103.84 -20.39
CA ASP A 585 17.34 -103.08 -19.93
C ASP A 585 17.01 -101.71 -19.31
N GLY A 586 15.77 -101.22 -19.48
CA GLY A 586 15.28 -99.97 -18.90
C GLY A 586 14.15 -99.30 -19.70
N VAL A 587 13.53 -98.28 -19.09
CA VAL A 587 12.45 -97.50 -19.71
C VAL A 587 13.02 -96.45 -20.65
N LYS A 588 12.46 -96.33 -21.85
CA LYS A 588 12.75 -95.26 -22.82
C LYS A 588 11.50 -94.45 -23.09
N CYS A 589 11.57 -93.14 -22.97
CA CYS A 589 10.46 -92.24 -23.28
C CYS A 589 10.94 -91.13 -24.22
N THR A 590 10.21 -90.93 -25.32
CA THR A 590 10.47 -89.88 -26.29
C THR A 590 9.28 -88.93 -26.33
N ILE A 591 9.53 -87.65 -26.04
CA ILE A 591 8.55 -86.56 -26.09
C ILE A 591 8.93 -85.67 -27.27
N THR A 592 8.00 -85.47 -28.20
CA THR A 592 8.18 -84.60 -29.36
C THR A 592 7.17 -83.47 -29.35
N PHE A 593 7.61 -82.24 -29.64
CA PHE A 593 6.73 -81.07 -29.73
C PHE A 593 7.30 -80.01 -30.69
N PRO A 594 6.47 -79.17 -31.31
CA PRO A 594 6.94 -78.20 -32.30
C PRO A 594 7.78 -77.08 -31.67
N ALA A 595 8.79 -76.61 -32.40
CA ALA A 595 9.71 -75.54 -31.97
C ALA A 595 9.02 -74.20 -31.68
N LYS A 596 7.76 -74.00 -32.11
CA LYS A 596 6.94 -72.85 -31.70
C LYS A 596 6.73 -72.75 -30.18
N GLN A 597 6.94 -73.86 -29.46
CA GLN A 597 6.89 -73.90 -27.99
C GLN A 597 8.23 -73.51 -27.35
N LEU A 598 9.29 -73.26 -28.12
CA LEU A 598 10.54 -72.69 -27.61
C LEU A 598 10.44 -71.16 -27.56
N VAL A 599 11.00 -70.58 -26.50
CA VAL A 599 11.21 -69.13 -26.34
C VAL A 599 12.71 -68.88 -26.17
N ASN A 600 13.18 -67.77 -26.72
CA ASN A 600 14.62 -67.44 -26.75
C ASN A 600 15.18 -67.06 -25.39
#